data_AF-A0A1Q7W4P2-F1
#
_entry.id   AF-A0A1Q7W4P2-F1
#
_cell.length_a   1.000
_cell.length_b   1.000
_cell.length_c   1.000
_cell.angle_alpha   90.00
_cell.angle_beta   90.00
_cell.angle_gamma   90.00
#
_symmetry.space_group_name_H-M   'P 1'
#
loop_
_entity.id
_entity.type
_entity.pdbx_description
1 polymer ?
#
loop_
_entity_poly.entity_id
_entity_poly.type
_entity_poly.pdbx_seq_one_letter_code
_entity_poly.pdbx_strand_id
1 'polypeptide(L)'
;MRDFDPVRLGNADTDAWAYYYRREWGKVLRAFLVMIRVGFGLSWPNTLRGAWWVLRANQLWAPYPDNDPDGALALMRRFYALVARTSKEDFDVDEAAKREVEWWPGNGSNWSPATRPC
;
A
#
# COMPACT_ATOMS: atom_id res chain seq x y z
N MET A 1 -7.53 -6.90 -23.70
CA MET A 1 -6.34 -7.38 -22.97
C MET A 1 -5.82 -6.22 -22.14
N ARG A 2 -5.63 -6.42 -20.83
CA ARG A 2 -4.95 -5.43 -19.98
C ARG A 2 -3.49 -5.41 -20.41
N ASP A 3 -2.96 -4.23 -20.74
CA ASP A 3 -1.53 -4.05 -21.03
C ASP A 3 -0.77 -4.06 -19.71
N PHE A 4 -0.53 -5.27 -19.21
CA PHE A 4 0.25 -5.50 -18.00
C PHE A 4 1.72 -5.49 -18.37
N ASP A 5 2.43 -4.45 -17.95
CA ASP A 5 3.87 -4.29 -18.17
C ASP A 5 4.62 -4.64 -16.87
N PRO A 6 5.18 -5.86 -16.77
CA PRO A 6 5.87 -6.31 -15.56
C PRO A 6 7.16 -5.54 -15.29
N VAL A 7 7.84 -5.06 -16.34
CA VAL A 7 9.10 -4.32 -16.20
C VAL A 7 8.82 -2.94 -15.60
N ARG A 8 7.81 -2.26 -16.12
CA ARG A 8 7.40 -0.96 -15.60
C ARG A 8 6.87 -1.05 -14.17
N LEU A 9 6.17 -2.13 -13.83
CA LEU A 9 5.72 -2.38 -12.46
C LEU A 9 6.92 -2.59 -11.52
N GLY A 10 7.87 -3.45 -11.88
CA GLY A 10 9.06 -3.73 -11.05
C GLY A 10 9.96 -2.51 -10.84
N ASN A 11 10.14 -1.70 -11.89
CA ASN A 11 10.88 -0.43 -11.78
C ASN A 11 10.17 0.55 -10.83
N ALA A 12 8.84 0.65 -10.92
CA ALA A 12 8.06 1.52 -10.03
C ALA A 12 8.13 1.05 -8.57
N ASP A 13 8.11 -0.25 -8.31
CA ASP A 13 8.27 -0.79 -6.95
C ASP A 13 9.67 -0.45 -6.38
N THR A 14 10.72 -0.71 -7.16
CA THR A 14 12.11 -0.39 -6.78
C THR A 14 12.27 1.10 -6.46
N ASP A 15 11.71 1.96 -7.32
CA ASP A 15 11.69 3.41 -7.13
C ASP A 15 10.93 3.82 -5.86
N ALA A 16 9.76 3.22 -5.61
CA ALA A 16 8.94 3.52 -4.42
C ALA A 16 9.75 3.30 -3.14
N TRP A 17 10.44 2.16 -3.01
CA TRP A 17 11.28 1.85 -1.86
C TRP A 17 12.50 2.77 -1.76
N ALA A 18 13.18 3.04 -2.88
CA ALA A 18 14.34 3.91 -2.90
C ALA A 18 13.99 5.37 -2.53
N TYR A 19 12.81 5.86 -2.91
CA TYR A 19 12.32 7.18 -2.54
C TYR A 19 11.72 7.22 -1.13
N TYR A 20 11.14 6.11 -0.65
CA TYR A 20 10.63 5.97 0.71
C TYR A 20 11.74 6.18 1.74
N TYR A 21 12.88 5.48 1.58
CA TYR A 21 14.02 5.65 2.49
C TYR A 21 14.64 7.05 2.43
N ARG A 22 14.57 7.70 1.27
CA ARG A 22 14.99 9.11 1.08
C ARG A 22 13.94 10.13 1.52
N ARG A 23 12.75 9.69 1.96
CA ARG A 23 11.60 10.52 2.33
C ARG A 23 11.15 11.48 1.22
N GLU A 24 11.35 11.08 -0.04
CA GLU A 24 10.96 11.86 -1.23
C GLU A 24 9.50 11.60 -1.62
N TRP A 25 8.57 12.03 -0.76
CA TRP A 25 7.13 11.67 -0.83
C TRP A 25 6.47 11.95 -2.19
N GLY A 26 6.87 13.02 -2.88
CA GLY A 26 6.35 13.32 -4.22
C GLY A 26 6.73 12.28 -5.26
N LYS A 27 7.94 11.70 -5.18
CA LYS A 27 8.38 10.62 -6.07
C LYS A 27 7.79 9.28 -5.66
N VAL A 28 7.65 9.03 -4.35
CA VAL A 28 6.90 7.88 -3.82
C VAL A 28 5.46 7.85 -4.36
N LEU A 29 4.77 8.99 -4.34
CA LEU A 29 3.41 9.09 -4.89
C LEU A 29 3.36 8.74 -6.37
N ARG A 30 4.31 9.25 -7.17
CA ARG A 30 4.40 8.93 -8.61
C ARG A 30 4.59 7.43 -8.83
N ALA A 31 5.46 6.78 -8.05
CA ALA A 31 5.68 5.35 -8.11
C ALA A 31 4.39 4.56 -7.79
N PHE A 32 3.68 4.91 -6.70
CA PHE A 32 2.40 4.27 -6.36
C PHE A 32 1.32 4.46 -7.41
N LEU A 33 1.26 5.62 -8.08
CA LEU A 33 0.34 5.83 -9.19
C LEU A 33 0.59 4.85 -10.34
N VAL A 34 1.86 4.60 -10.67
CA VAL A 34 2.24 3.63 -11.71
C VAL A 34 1.89 2.20 -11.25
N MET A 35 2.29 1.82 -10.04
CA MET A 35 2.03 0.48 -9.50
C MET A 35 0.54 0.16 -9.47
N ILE A 36 -0.29 1.08 -8.98
CA ILE A 36 -1.73 0.83 -8.87
C ILE A 36 -2.39 0.81 -10.25
N ARG A 37 -1.96 1.70 -11.16
CA ARG A 37 -2.54 1.77 -12.50
C ARG A 37 -2.20 0.55 -13.35
N VAL A 38 -0.97 0.05 -13.25
CA VAL A 38 -0.47 -1.10 -14.01
C VAL A 38 -0.88 -2.42 -13.36
N GLY A 39 -0.75 -2.53 -12.03
CA GLY A 39 -1.06 -3.76 -11.28
C GLY A 39 -2.56 -4.04 -11.18
N PHE A 40 -3.38 -3.07 -10.76
CA PHE A 40 -4.81 -3.30 -10.52
C PHE A 40 -5.72 -2.81 -11.66
N GLY A 41 -5.21 -1.94 -12.54
CA GLY A 41 -5.98 -1.43 -13.68
C GLY A 41 -7.21 -0.60 -13.27
N LEU A 42 -7.12 0.12 -12.14
CA LEU A 42 -8.19 0.97 -11.65
C LEU A 42 -8.47 2.16 -12.58
N SER A 43 -9.67 2.72 -12.51
CA SER A 43 -9.99 4.01 -13.12
C SER A 43 -9.11 5.12 -12.51
N TRP A 44 -8.80 6.16 -13.28
CA TRP A 44 -7.95 7.27 -12.83
C TRP A 44 -8.33 7.86 -11.45
N PRO A 45 -9.61 8.11 -11.14
CA PRO A 45 -10.00 8.60 -9.81
C PRO A 45 -9.68 7.61 -8.68
N ASN A 46 -9.87 6.32 -8.94
CA ASN A 46 -9.60 5.25 -7.98
C ASN A 46 -8.08 5.00 -7.82
N THR A 47 -7.31 5.12 -8.89
CA THR A 47 -5.83 5.10 -8.86
C THR A 47 -5.28 6.21 -7.97
N LEU A 48 -5.75 7.46 -8.17
CA LEU A 48 -5.31 8.60 -7.35
C LEU A 48 -5.67 8.40 -5.88
N ARG A 49 -6.90 7.97 -5.60
CA ARG A 49 -7.38 7.70 -4.24
C ARG A 49 -6.58 6.59 -3.56
N GLY A 50 -6.32 5.49 -4.27
CA GLY A 50 -5.52 4.37 -3.78
C GLY A 50 -4.08 4.79 -3.49
N ALA A 51 -3.43 5.48 -4.44
CA ALA A 51 -2.05 5.93 -4.28
C ALA A 51 -1.89 6.90 -3.10
N TRP A 52 -2.89 7.75 -2.88
CA TRP A 52 -2.93 8.63 -1.72
C TRP A 52 -3.00 7.86 -0.40
N TRP A 53 -3.85 6.85 -0.29
CA TRP A 53 -3.92 6.02 0.92
C TRP A 53 -2.64 5.26 1.20
N VAL A 54 -2.04 4.64 0.17
CA VAL A 54 -0.77 3.91 0.31
C VAL A 54 0.36 4.86 0.72
N LEU A 55 0.44 6.07 0.14
CA LEU A 55 1.39 7.10 0.56
C LEU A 55 1.22 7.47 2.03
N ARG A 56 -0.03 7.74 2.46
CA ARG A 56 -0.32 8.12 3.85
C ARG A 56 -0.01 6.98 4.82
N ALA A 57 -0.27 5.73 4.44
CA ALA A 57 0.08 4.57 5.25
C ALA A 57 1.60 4.46 5.45
N ASN A 58 2.38 4.65 4.38
CA ASN A 58 3.84 4.68 4.44
C ASN A 58 4.37 5.85 5.29
N GLN A 59 3.73 7.02 5.25
CA GLN A 59 4.08 8.15 6.10
C GLN A 59 3.80 7.89 7.60
N LEU A 60 2.74 7.14 7.91
CA LEU A 60 2.44 6.72 9.29
C LEU A 60 3.38 5.63 9.78
N TRP A 61 3.89 4.79 8.87
CA TRP A 61 4.83 3.71 9.18
C TRP A 61 6.28 4.19 9.36
N ALA A 62 6.72 5.18 8.56
CA ALA A 62 8.10 5.63 8.49
C ALA A 62 8.75 6.19 9.77
N PRO A 63 8.06 6.92 10.66
CA PRO A 63 8.69 7.47 11.86
C PRO A 63 8.83 6.39 12.94
N TYR A 64 9.86 5.55 12.89
CA TYR A 64 10.15 4.61 13.98
C TYR A 64 10.98 5.29 15.10
N PRO A 65 10.64 5.11 16.39
CA PRO A 65 9.61 4.25 16.98
C PRO A 65 8.22 4.91 17.15
N ASP A 66 8.06 6.20 16.86
CA ASP A 66 6.79 6.93 17.00
C ASP A 66 5.78 6.65 15.86
N ASN A 67 5.81 5.44 15.30
CA ASN A 67 5.01 5.10 14.14
C ASN A 67 3.57 4.77 14.58
N ASP A 68 2.65 4.82 13.61
CA ASP A 68 1.25 4.45 13.82
C ASP A 68 0.89 3.25 12.93
N PRO A 69 1.21 2.02 13.37
CA PRO A 69 0.87 0.78 12.67
C PRO A 69 -0.63 0.62 12.44
N ASP A 70 -1.45 1.00 13.41
CA ASP A 70 -2.91 0.82 13.34
C ASP A 70 -3.54 1.77 12.31
N GLY A 71 -3.07 3.02 12.27
CA GLY A 71 -3.46 3.99 11.26
C GLY A 71 -3.00 3.58 9.86
N ALA A 72 -1.79 3.02 9.74
CA ALA A 72 -1.30 2.50 8.48
C ALA A 72 -2.14 1.30 7.99
N LEU A 73 -2.46 0.35 8.87
CA LEU A 73 -3.34 -0.79 8.57
C LEU A 73 -4.74 -0.33 8.17
N ALA A 74 -5.33 0.65 8.85
CA ALA A 74 -6.65 1.18 8.52
C ALA A 74 -6.69 1.81 7.11
N LEU A 75 -5.60 2.45 6.68
CA LEU A 75 -5.47 2.99 5.33
C LEU A 75 -5.29 1.88 4.28
N MET A 76 -4.47 0.86 4.57
CA MET A 76 -4.27 -0.28 3.68
C MET A 76 -5.56 -1.09 3.50
N ARG A 77 -6.35 -1.29 4.56
CA ARG A 77 -7.71 -1.87 4.47
C ARG A 77 -8.61 -1.11 3.51
N ARG A 78 -8.62 0.23 3.56
CA ARG A 78 -9.41 1.06 2.63
C ARG A 78 -8.95 0.89 1.18
N PHE A 79 -7.65 0.77 0.96
CA PHE A 79 -7.06 0.50 -0.34
C PHE A 79 -7.50 -0.87 -0.88
N TYR A 80 -7.31 -1.95 -0.12
CA TYR A 80 -7.72 -3.29 -0.56
C TYR A 80 -9.25 -3.41 -0.71
N ALA A 81 -10.05 -2.74 0.11
CA ALA A 81 -11.50 -2.67 -0.09
C ALA A 81 -11.89 -1.95 -1.40
N LEU A 82 -11.12 -0.95 -1.83
CA LEU A 82 -11.31 -0.33 -3.14
C LEU A 82 -10.94 -1.29 -4.27
N VAL A 83 -9.81 -2.00 -4.13
CA VAL A 83 -9.39 -3.02 -5.10
C VAL A 83 -10.45 -4.10 -5.22
N ALA A 84 -10.89 -4.71 -4.12
CA ALA A 84 -11.90 -5.78 -4.07
C ALA A 84 -13.22 -5.40 -4.78
N ARG A 85 -13.69 -4.16 -4.60
CA ARG A 85 -14.91 -3.66 -5.27
C ARG A 85 -14.77 -3.50 -6.79
N THR A 86 -13.54 -3.46 -7.30
CA THR A 86 -13.25 -3.19 -8.71
C THR A 86 -12.61 -4.38 -9.42
N SER A 87 -12.01 -5.31 -8.67
CA SER A 87 -11.59 -6.61 -9.15
C SER A 87 -12.79 -7.54 -9.30
N LYS A 88 -12.66 -8.54 -10.16
CA LYS A 88 -13.60 -9.67 -10.23
C LYS A 88 -13.15 -10.84 -9.34
N GLU A 89 -12.12 -10.61 -8.54
CA GLU A 89 -11.50 -11.60 -7.66
C GLU A 89 -12.00 -11.37 -6.24
N ASP A 90 -12.49 -12.44 -5.63
CA ASP A 90 -12.84 -12.48 -4.22
C ASP A 90 -11.57 -12.79 -3.42
N PHE A 91 -11.14 -11.83 -2.60
CA PHE A 91 -10.05 -12.01 -1.66
C PHE A 91 -10.41 -11.34 -0.32
N ASP A 92 -9.84 -11.87 0.76
CA ASP A 92 -10.03 -11.30 2.09
C ASP A 92 -9.22 -10.00 2.22
N VAL A 93 -9.94 -8.88 2.29
CA VAL A 93 -9.38 -7.53 2.40
C VAL A 93 -8.58 -7.33 3.67
N ASP A 94 -9.02 -7.95 4.77
CA ASP A 94 -8.39 -7.80 6.08
C ASP A 94 -7.09 -8.59 6.14
N GLU A 95 -7.10 -9.83 5.65
CA GLU A 95 -5.90 -10.65 5.55
C GLU A 95 -4.88 -10.05 4.57
N ALA A 96 -5.33 -9.50 3.43
CA ALA A 96 -4.44 -8.83 2.48
C ALA A 96 -3.76 -7.59 3.11
N ALA A 97 -4.53 -6.74 3.77
CA ALA A 97 -3.99 -5.55 4.42
C ALA A 97 -3.01 -5.90 5.55
N LYS A 98 -3.33 -6.92 6.34
CA LYS A 98 -2.48 -7.40 7.42
C LYS A 98 -1.14 -7.91 6.90
N ARG A 99 -1.15 -8.80 5.91
CA ARG A 99 0.08 -9.37 5.32
C ARG A 99 0.99 -8.31 4.72
N GLU A 100 0.41 -7.30 4.08
CA GLU A 100 1.16 -6.20 3.46
C GLU A 100 1.89 -5.36 4.53
N VAL A 101 1.20 -5.00 5.61
CA VAL A 101 1.81 -4.25 6.73
C VAL A 101 2.83 -5.12 7.48
N GLU A 102 2.55 -6.42 7.63
CA GLU A 102 3.47 -7.37 8.25
C GLU A 102 4.77 -7.56 7.45
N TRP A 103 4.73 -7.36 6.14
CA TRP A 103 5.94 -7.46 5.32
C TRP A 103 6.85 -6.22 5.45
N TRP A 104 6.33 -5.07 5.91
CA TRP A 104 7.10 -3.83 5.90
C TRP A 104 8.33 -3.85 6.84
N PRO A 105 9.45 -3.22 6.41
CA PRO A 105 10.66 -3.14 7.22
C PRO A 105 10.37 -2.54 8.60
N GLY A 106 10.88 -3.21 9.65
CA GLY A 106 10.59 -2.87 11.05
C GLY A 106 9.65 -3.86 11.75
N ASN A 107 8.94 -4.71 10.99
CA ASN A 107 8.03 -5.72 11.54
C ASN A 107 8.73 -6.96 12.14
N GLY A 108 9.93 -6.84 12.72
CA GLY A 108 10.66 -7.95 13.31
C GLY A 108 9.85 -8.67 14.41
N SER A 109 9.14 -9.73 14.04
CA SER A 109 8.51 -10.77 14.87
C SER A 109 7.62 -10.38 16.06
N ASN A 110 7.19 -9.12 16.24
CA ASN A 110 6.45 -8.71 17.46
C ASN A 110 5.24 -7.79 17.27
N TRP A 111 4.79 -7.51 16.04
CA TRP A 111 3.53 -6.78 15.85
C TRP A 111 2.36 -7.77 15.85
N SER A 112 1.55 -7.74 16.91
CA SER A 112 0.17 -8.26 16.88
C SER A 112 -0.76 -7.07 16.71
N PRO A 113 -1.68 -7.07 15.72
CA PRO A 113 -2.76 -6.09 15.71
C PRO A 113 -3.53 -6.30 17.02
N ALA A 114 -3.46 -5.31 17.92
CA ALA A 114 -4.04 -5.42 19.25
C ALA A 114 -5.47 -5.96 19.14
N THR A 115 -5.69 -7.09 19.81
CA THR A 115 -7.01 -7.67 20.06
C THR A 115 -7.85 -6.56 20.68
N ARG A 116 -8.77 -5.98 19.91
CA ARG A 116 -9.75 -5.02 20.45
C ARG A 116 -10.67 -5.84 21.37
N PRO A 117 -10.75 -5.58 22.69
CA PRO A 117 -11.95 -5.97 23.40
C PRO A 117 -13.10 -5.09 22.89
N CYS A 118 -14.27 -5.71 22.79
CA CYS A 118 -15.54 -5.13 22.36
C CYS A 118 -15.88 -3.81 23.07
#